data_AF-A0A3C0UGM2-F1
#
_entry.id   AF-A0A3C0UGM2-F1
#
_cell.length_a   1.000
_cell.length_b   1.000
_cell.length_c   1.000
_cell.angle_alpha   90.00
_cell.angle_beta   90.00
_cell.angle_gamma   90.00
#
_symmetry.space_group_name_H-M   'P 1'
#
loop_
_entity.id
_entity.type
_entity.pdbx_description
1 polymer ?
#
loop_
_entity_poly.entity_id
_entity_poly.type
_entity_poly.pdbx_seq_one_letter_code
_entity_poly.pdbx_strand_id
1 'polypeptide(L)'
;MSTTRIEEFRQWYLDAKPSISVHRALAFTLSHQNTEGEAVIVRRAKAFLAVCKNIPVTVFPGELIVGALGEFLKTGVICPEYSWKWVEEEMNSFESREQDPYCINEETKQILREKIFPYWRGKSLEENFLSRINQETAKILIDTGIIDNDSKWRNAVGEITADYQDIIFKKGFGGLKQEALAKLQSLEPTSAEALEKIDFYNAAVLVCEGIITLAGRYADKAAELAQTETNVQRKKELLAIAEVCRKVPEHPPENFHEAIQTVWFTQLGSILSENSLALNLGRFDQYMYPYYAGDVEKGAITPEAAQELIEALWIKLSEWVWAISSNTAKFFAGYNSFQNLTVGGRTRSGRDATNELSYMCLKATENVKTHQPGLSVRIHPDSPEEFLLAVCRLIRVGTGFPAVHNDSVGSAMLLAEGLSPEDARDWNNCGCV
;
A
#
# COMPACT_ATOMS: atom_id res chain seq x y z
N MET A 1 12.22 -15.22 18.12
CA MET A 1 12.93 -15.66 16.90
C MET A 1 11.85 -15.94 15.88
N SER A 2 12.04 -15.54 14.63
CA SER A 2 11.09 -15.82 13.55
C SER A 2 10.89 -17.32 13.38
N THR A 3 9.75 -17.72 12.83
CA THR A 3 9.54 -19.12 12.41
C THR A 3 10.44 -19.46 11.22
N THR A 4 10.69 -20.75 10.98
CA THR A 4 11.45 -21.20 9.79
C THR A 4 10.82 -20.69 8.49
N ARG A 5 9.49 -20.69 8.40
CA ARG A 5 8.74 -20.16 7.25
C ARG A 5 9.04 -18.69 6.99
N ILE A 6 9.01 -17.85 8.02
CA ILE A 6 9.30 -16.42 7.88
C ILE A 6 10.74 -16.20 7.44
N GLU A 7 11.70 -16.96 7.97
CA GLU A 7 13.09 -16.85 7.55
C GLU A 7 13.30 -17.28 6.09
N GLU A 8 12.66 -18.37 5.65
CA GLU A 8 12.68 -18.81 4.25
C GLU A 8 12.06 -17.77 3.32
N PHE A 9 10.92 -17.20 3.71
CA PHE A 9 10.24 -16.18 2.91
C PHE A 9 11.08 -14.89 2.83
N ARG A 10 11.66 -14.47 3.95
CA ARG A 10 12.58 -13.34 4.03
C ARG A 10 13.81 -13.57 3.14
N GLN A 11 14.42 -14.75 3.19
CA GLN A 11 15.58 -15.06 2.36
C GLN A 11 15.24 -15.01 0.88
N TRP A 12 14.09 -15.58 0.49
CA TRP A 12 13.62 -15.50 -0.89
C TRP A 12 13.35 -14.06 -1.34
N TYR A 13 12.76 -13.24 -0.47
CA TYR A 13 12.62 -11.80 -0.69
C TYR A 13 13.99 -11.14 -0.90
N LEU A 14 14.99 -11.40 -0.04
CA LEU A 14 16.31 -10.79 -0.17
C LEU A 14 16.99 -11.16 -1.50
N ASP A 15 16.87 -12.42 -1.93
CA ASP A 15 17.46 -12.94 -3.17
C ASP A 15 16.73 -12.47 -4.43
N ALA A 16 15.45 -12.08 -4.32
CA ALA A 16 14.67 -11.55 -5.44
C ALA A 16 15.23 -10.21 -5.92
N LYS A 17 15.28 -10.02 -7.25
CA LYS A 17 15.66 -8.75 -7.88
C LYS A 17 14.42 -7.88 -8.14
N PRO A 18 14.45 -6.58 -7.82
CA PRO A 18 13.43 -5.62 -8.22
C PRO A 18 13.15 -5.71 -9.73
N SER A 19 11.91 -5.96 -10.10
CA SER A 19 11.51 -6.25 -11.49
C SER A 19 10.27 -5.46 -11.89
N ILE A 20 10.21 -5.03 -13.15
CA ILE A 20 9.07 -4.26 -13.68
C ILE A 20 8.03 -5.20 -14.29
N SER A 21 6.80 -5.14 -13.79
CA SER A 21 5.64 -5.81 -14.39
C SER A 21 4.86 -4.87 -15.33
N VAL A 22 4.45 -5.39 -16.48
CA VAL A 22 3.71 -4.63 -17.50
C VAL A 22 2.19 -4.75 -17.38
N HIS A 23 1.68 -5.73 -16.63
CA HIS A 23 0.26 -6.10 -16.63
C HIS A 23 -0.65 -4.96 -16.18
N ARG A 24 -0.24 -4.21 -15.15
CA ARG A 24 -0.98 -3.03 -14.67
C ARG A 24 -1.08 -1.98 -15.77
N ALA A 25 0.05 -1.56 -16.35
CA ALA A 25 0.10 -0.53 -17.38
C ALA A 25 -0.72 -0.92 -18.62
N LEU A 26 -0.66 -2.19 -19.03
CA LEU A 26 -1.42 -2.71 -20.17
C LEU A 26 -2.93 -2.68 -19.92
N ALA A 27 -3.40 -3.26 -18.80
CA ALA A 27 -4.82 -3.28 -18.46
C ALA A 27 -5.40 -1.87 -18.31
N PHE A 28 -4.62 -0.98 -17.68
CA PHE A 28 -5.00 0.41 -17.47
C PHE A 28 -5.15 1.18 -18.81
N THR A 29 -4.20 0.97 -19.74
CA THR A 29 -4.20 1.58 -21.08
C THR A 29 -5.38 1.10 -21.92
N LEU A 30 -5.60 -0.22 -21.99
CA LEU A 30 -6.71 -0.80 -22.74
C LEU A 30 -8.07 -0.30 -22.24
N SER A 31 -8.24 -0.21 -20.91
CA SER A 31 -9.45 0.36 -20.34
C SER A 31 -9.64 1.82 -20.70
N HIS A 32 -8.57 2.62 -20.71
CA HIS A 32 -8.65 4.03 -21.10
C HIS A 32 -9.03 4.19 -22.58
N GLN A 33 -8.46 3.37 -23.48
CA GLN A 33 -8.83 3.35 -24.90
C GLN A 33 -10.32 3.05 -25.10
N ASN A 34 -10.87 2.10 -24.36
CA ASN A 34 -12.27 1.69 -24.48
C ASN A 34 -13.27 2.65 -23.83
N THR A 35 -12.80 3.68 -23.13
CA THR A 35 -13.64 4.60 -22.34
C THR A 35 -13.42 6.07 -22.71
N GLU A 36 -12.83 6.34 -23.88
CA GLU A 36 -12.70 7.70 -24.40
C GLU A 36 -14.06 8.39 -24.50
N GLY A 37 -14.13 9.65 -24.07
CA GLY A 37 -15.36 10.44 -24.02
C GLY A 37 -16.09 10.41 -22.67
N GLU A 38 -15.78 9.46 -21.78
CA GLU A 38 -16.33 9.44 -20.42
C GLU A 38 -15.59 10.39 -19.46
N ALA A 39 -16.22 10.71 -18.32
CA ALA A 39 -15.61 11.49 -17.25
C ALA A 39 -14.32 10.83 -16.73
N VAL A 40 -13.26 11.62 -16.54
CA VAL A 40 -11.92 11.10 -16.18
C VAL A 40 -11.97 10.24 -14.92
N ILE A 41 -12.71 10.64 -13.88
CA ILE A 41 -12.83 9.87 -12.64
C ILE A 41 -13.43 8.47 -12.86
N VAL A 42 -14.43 8.35 -13.74
CA VAL A 42 -15.05 7.08 -14.11
C VAL A 42 -14.08 6.23 -14.92
N ARG A 43 -13.34 6.83 -15.85
CA ARG A 43 -12.30 6.14 -16.65
C ARG A 43 -11.19 5.57 -15.77
N ARG A 44 -10.73 6.33 -14.77
CA ARG A 44 -9.76 5.87 -13.76
C ARG A 44 -10.28 4.67 -12.99
N ALA A 45 -11.53 4.72 -12.53
CA ALA A 45 -12.15 3.63 -11.78
C ALA A 45 -12.38 2.37 -12.63
N LYS A 46 -12.83 2.52 -13.88
CA LYS A 46 -12.94 1.39 -14.83
C LYS A 46 -11.57 0.75 -15.10
N ALA A 47 -10.53 1.57 -15.24
CA ALA A 47 -9.18 1.09 -15.47
C ALA A 47 -8.60 0.37 -14.24
N PHE A 48 -8.86 0.86 -13.03
CA PHE A 48 -8.52 0.15 -11.80
C PHE A 48 -9.25 -1.20 -11.69
N LEU A 49 -10.56 -1.24 -11.95
CA LEU A 49 -11.32 -2.49 -12.01
C LEU A 49 -10.74 -3.46 -13.07
N ALA A 50 -10.33 -2.95 -14.23
CA ALA A 50 -9.68 -3.75 -15.26
C ALA A 50 -8.32 -4.29 -14.80
N VAL A 51 -7.52 -3.51 -14.06
CA VAL A 51 -6.27 -3.98 -13.44
C VAL A 51 -6.58 -5.12 -12.47
N CYS A 52 -7.48 -4.93 -11.51
CA CYS A 52 -7.87 -5.96 -10.54
C CYS A 52 -8.38 -7.27 -11.19
N LYS A 53 -9.03 -7.17 -12.36
CA LYS A 53 -9.49 -8.33 -13.14
C LYS A 53 -8.37 -9.07 -13.88
N ASN A 54 -7.29 -8.39 -14.25
CA ASN A 54 -6.33 -8.91 -15.24
C ASN A 54 -4.90 -9.11 -14.73
N ILE A 55 -4.49 -8.47 -13.63
CA ILE A 55 -3.14 -8.72 -13.09
C ILE A 55 -2.98 -10.20 -12.70
N PRO A 56 -1.76 -10.77 -12.79
CA PRO A 56 -1.50 -12.11 -12.28
C PRO A 56 -1.88 -12.24 -10.80
N VAL A 57 -2.43 -13.39 -10.42
CA VAL A 57 -2.67 -13.75 -9.02
C VAL A 57 -1.74 -14.89 -8.63
N THR A 58 -0.63 -14.53 -8.00
CA THR A 58 0.39 -15.48 -7.55
C THR A 58 0.33 -15.61 -6.02
N VAL A 59 0.24 -16.84 -5.54
CA VAL A 59 0.43 -17.19 -4.12
C VAL A 59 1.80 -17.84 -4.02
N PHE A 60 2.74 -17.15 -3.38
CA PHE A 60 4.11 -17.61 -3.25
C PHE A 60 4.21 -18.72 -2.17
N PRO A 61 5.11 -19.70 -2.34
CA PRO A 61 5.47 -20.69 -1.32
C PRO A 61 5.58 -20.10 0.09
N GLY A 62 4.87 -20.72 1.03
CA GLY A 62 4.91 -20.35 2.45
C GLY A 62 4.04 -19.16 2.85
N GLU A 63 3.50 -18.36 1.93
CA GLU A 63 2.70 -17.16 2.28
C GLU A 63 1.47 -17.49 3.12
N LEU A 64 1.22 -16.65 4.13
CA LEU A 64 0.00 -16.62 4.95
C LEU A 64 -0.89 -15.42 4.62
N ILE A 65 -0.27 -14.31 4.22
CA ILE A 65 -0.92 -13.11 3.70
C ILE A 65 -0.61 -13.06 2.20
N VAL A 66 -1.64 -12.97 1.36
CA VAL A 66 -1.50 -13.11 -0.10
C VAL A 66 -1.93 -11.86 -0.84
N GLY A 67 -1.39 -11.66 -2.04
CA GLY A 67 -1.57 -10.45 -2.82
C GLY A 67 -0.23 -9.94 -3.32
N ALA A 68 -0.07 -9.74 -4.61
CA ALA A 68 1.14 -9.24 -5.23
C ALA A 68 0.77 -8.21 -6.31
N LEU A 69 1.66 -7.25 -6.55
CA LEU A 69 1.45 -6.22 -7.59
C LEU A 69 1.53 -6.79 -9.01
N GLY A 70 2.15 -7.96 -9.16
CA GLY A 70 2.35 -8.66 -10.42
C GLY A 70 2.93 -10.06 -10.18
N GLU A 71 3.65 -10.55 -11.18
CA GLU A 71 4.21 -11.90 -11.24
C GLU A 71 5.50 -12.07 -10.43
N PHE A 72 6.18 -10.99 -10.06
CA PHE A 72 7.44 -11.03 -9.31
C PHE A 72 7.23 -10.76 -7.82
N LEU A 73 8.12 -11.31 -7.00
CA LEU A 73 8.09 -11.07 -5.55
C LEU A 73 8.45 -9.61 -5.22
N LYS A 74 9.47 -9.03 -5.87
CA LYS A 74 9.78 -7.59 -5.81
C LYS A 74 9.29 -6.90 -7.08
N THR A 75 8.08 -6.35 -7.04
CA THR A 75 7.43 -5.81 -8.25
C THR A 75 7.34 -4.29 -8.20
N GLY A 76 7.83 -3.66 -9.27
CA GLY A 76 7.50 -2.29 -9.65
C GLY A 76 6.50 -2.28 -10.80
N VAL A 77 5.61 -1.28 -10.80
CA VAL A 77 4.62 -1.09 -11.86
C VAL A 77 4.81 0.28 -12.50
N ILE A 78 4.59 0.35 -13.81
CA ILE A 78 4.61 1.61 -14.55
C ILE A 78 3.20 2.20 -14.58
N CYS A 79 3.06 3.47 -14.24
CA CYS A 79 1.81 4.21 -14.30
C CYS A 79 1.88 5.33 -15.36
N PRO A 80 1.70 4.98 -16.66
CA PRO A 80 1.96 5.86 -17.79
C PRO A 80 1.04 7.09 -17.86
N GLU A 81 -0.08 7.07 -17.14
CA GLU A 81 -0.95 8.23 -16.95
C GLU A 81 -0.28 9.41 -16.22
N TYR A 82 0.75 9.14 -15.43
CA TYR A 82 1.43 10.13 -14.61
C TYR A 82 2.70 10.54 -15.36
N SER A 83 3.52 9.56 -15.72
CA SER A 83 4.69 9.78 -16.53
C SER A 83 5.12 8.49 -17.23
N TRP A 84 5.57 8.65 -18.47
CA TRP A 84 6.04 7.57 -19.32
C TRP A 84 7.36 7.88 -20.03
N LYS A 85 7.73 9.17 -20.15
CA LYS A 85 8.89 9.60 -20.93
C LYS A 85 10.21 9.12 -20.33
N TRP A 86 10.38 9.26 -19.02
CA TRP A 86 11.60 8.77 -18.36
C TRP A 86 11.75 7.25 -18.52
N VAL A 87 10.65 6.50 -18.56
CA VAL A 87 10.69 5.05 -18.78
C VAL A 87 11.16 4.77 -20.20
N GLU A 88 10.62 5.46 -21.21
CA GLU A 88 11.06 5.31 -22.60
C GLU A 88 12.56 5.62 -22.77
N GLU A 89 13.05 6.66 -22.10
CA GLU A 89 14.44 7.13 -22.14
C GLU A 89 15.41 6.18 -21.40
N GLU A 90 15.00 5.65 -20.25
CA GLU A 90 15.91 4.97 -19.32
C GLU A 90 15.79 3.43 -19.34
N MET A 91 14.69 2.83 -19.82
CA MET A 91 14.41 1.39 -19.61
C MET A 91 15.43 0.42 -20.23
N ASN A 92 16.21 0.86 -21.22
CA ASN A 92 17.32 0.06 -21.77
C ASN A 92 18.53 0.00 -20.81
N SER A 93 18.62 0.94 -19.88
CA SER A 93 19.71 1.07 -18.90
C SER A 93 19.27 0.78 -17.46
N PHE A 94 18.02 0.36 -17.23
CA PHE A 94 17.51 0.05 -15.89
C PHE A 94 18.35 -0.95 -15.11
N GLU A 95 18.87 -1.99 -15.77
CA GLU A 95 19.67 -3.01 -15.09
C GLU A 95 21.09 -2.53 -14.74
N SER A 96 21.58 -1.49 -15.43
CA SER A 96 22.94 -0.97 -15.29
C SER A 96 23.03 0.35 -14.52
N ARG A 97 21.90 0.91 -14.06
CA ARG A 97 21.92 2.16 -13.30
C ARG A 97 22.53 1.96 -11.92
N GLU A 98 23.24 2.97 -11.45
CA GLU A 98 23.97 2.93 -10.17
C GLU A 98 23.02 2.83 -8.96
N GLN A 99 21.93 3.60 -8.98
CA GLN A 99 20.95 3.64 -7.91
C GLN A 99 19.66 2.94 -8.32
N ASP A 100 19.20 2.01 -7.49
CA ASP A 100 17.92 1.30 -7.58
C ASP A 100 17.68 0.51 -8.89
N PRO A 101 18.62 -0.26 -9.46
CA PRO A 101 18.41 -0.95 -10.74
C PRO A 101 17.18 -1.89 -10.81
N TYR A 102 16.51 -1.92 -11.96
CA TYR A 102 15.36 -2.80 -12.19
C TYR A 102 15.64 -3.82 -13.30
N CYS A 103 15.17 -5.05 -13.11
CA CYS A 103 15.07 -6.04 -14.18
C CYS A 103 13.85 -5.77 -15.05
N ILE A 104 14.03 -5.80 -16.38
CA ILE A 104 12.93 -5.62 -17.34
C ILE A 104 13.25 -6.38 -18.64
N ASN A 105 12.40 -7.35 -18.98
CA ASN A 105 12.62 -8.19 -20.17
C ASN A 105 12.26 -7.45 -21.48
N GLU A 106 12.74 -7.97 -22.61
CA GLU A 106 12.52 -7.35 -23.92
C GLU A 106 11.05 -7.33 -24.36
N GLU A 107 10.26 -8.35 -24.00
CA GLU A 107 8.83 -8.40 -24.29
C GLU A 107 8.08 -7.24 -23.62
N THR A 108 8.36 -6.98 -22.34
CA THR A 108 7.82 -5.85 -21.58
C THR A 108 8.22 -4.52 -22.21
N LYS A 109 9.49 -4.34 -22.61
CA LYS A 109 9.95 -3.12 -23.31
C LYS A 109 9.19 -2.92 -24.63
N GLN A 110 8.97 -3.99 -25.38
CA GLN A 110 8.23 -3.93 -26.65
C GLN A 110 6.77 -3.54 -26.43
N ILE A 111 6.09 -4.16 -25.46
CA ILE A 111 4.70 -3.81 -25.09
C ILE A 111 4.60 -2.34 -24.67
N LEU A 112 5.55 -1.84 -23.88
CA LEU A 112 5.59 -0.44 -23.46
C LEU A 112 5.69 0.50 -24.68
N ARG A 113 6.65 0.26 -25.59
CA ARG A 113 6.87 1.08 -26.79
C ARG A 113 5.71 1.03 -27.79
N GLU A 114 5.16 -0.15 -28.04
CA GLU A 114 4.24 -0.35 -29.16
C GLU A 114 2.77 -0.19 -28.76
N LYS A 115 2.41 -0.54 -27.52
CA LYS A 115 1.01 -0.60 -27.08
C LYS A 115 0.65 0.45 -26.04
N ILE A 116 1.60 0.87 -25.21
CA ILE A 116 1.33 1.74 -24.05
C ILE A 116 1.68 3.20 -24.36
N PHE A 117 2.95 3.52 -24.59
CA PHE A 117 3.42 4.91 -24.77
C PHE A 117 2.72 5.67 -25.90
N PRO A 118 2.41 5.07 -27.07
CA PRO A 118 1.72 5.79 -28.14
C PRO A 118 0.35 6.35 -27.72
N TYR A 119 -0.35 5.63 -26.83
CA TYR A 119 -1.64 6.08 -26.33
C TYR A 119 -1.50 7.23 -25.31
N TRP A 120 -0.50 7.18 -24.44
CA TRP A 120 -0.33 8.16 -23.36
C TRP A 120 0.37 9.45 -23.77
N ARG A 121 0.98 9.50 -24.96
CA ARG A 121 1.54 10.72 -25.54
C ARG A 121 0.50 11.84 -25.59
N GLY A 122 0.85 12.98 -24.99
CA GLY A 122 0.00 14.15 -24.84
C GLY A 122 -1.12 14.02 -23.80
N LYS A 123 -1.13 12.95 -22.98
CA LYS A 123 -2.20 12.67 -22.01
C LYS A 123 -1.70 12.50 -20.57
N SER A 124 -0.39 12.48 -20.33
CA SER A 124 0.17 12.24 -18.99
C SER A 124 0.17 13.49 -18.09
N LEU A 125 0.22 13.28 -16.78
CA LEU A 125 0.43 14.36 -15.79
C LEU A 125 1.71 15.15 -16.07
N GLU A 126 2.81 14.45 -16.36
CA GLU A 126 4.11 15.04 -16.71
C GLU A 126 3.97 16.01 -17.89
N GLU A 127 3.36 15.57 -18.99
CA GLU A 127 3.16 16.42 -20.17
C GLU A 127 2.21 17.59 -19.87
N ASN A 128 1.15 17.37 -19.07
CA ASN A 128 0.25 18.44 -18.66
C ASN A 128 0.98 19.52 -17.85
N PHE A 129 1.75 19.10 -16.84
CA PHE A 129 2.52 20.00 -15.97
C PHE A 129 3.53 20.82 -16.79
N LEU A 130 4.34 20.15 -17.62
CA LEU A 130 5.37 20.79 -18.44
C LEU A 130 4.79 21.76 -19.48
N SER A 131 3.54 21.56 -19.92
CA SER A 131 2.89 22.49 -20.85
C SER A 131 2.37 23.79 -20.20
N ARG A 132 2.23 23.81 -18.86
CA ARG A 132 1.62 24.92 -18.11
C ARG A 132 2.63 25.73 -17.31
N ILE A 133 3.82 25.17 -17.05
CA ILE A 133 4.90 25.87 -16.35
C ILE A 133 5.48 26.99 -17.23
N ASN A 134 5.68 28.17 -16.66
CA ASN A 134 6.35 29.27 -17.38
C ASN A 134 7.88 29.06 -17.37
N GLN A 135 8.58 29.70 -18.30
CA GLN A 135 10.02 29.52 -18.49
C GLN A 135 10.86 29.90 -17.27
N GLU A 136 10.48 30.96 -16.54
CA GLU A 136 11.23 31.41 -15.36
C GLU A 136 11.16 30.38 -14.23
N THR A 137 9.97 29.80 -14.01
CA THR A 137 9.77 28.73 -13.04
C THR A 137 10.44 27.43 -13.49
N ALA A 138 10.35 27.07 -14.77
CA ALA A 138 10.98 25.86 -15.32
C ALA A 138 12.51 25.88 -15.14
N LYS A 139 13.14 27.05 -15.34
CA LYS A 139 14.58 27.23 -15.12
C LYS A 139 15.00 26.85 -13.69
N ILE A 140 14.16 27.15 -12.69
CA ILE A 140 14.44 26.85 -11.28
C ILE A 140 14.09 25.40 -10.96
N LEU A 141 12.89 24.96 -11.31
CA LEU A 141 12.33 23.66 -10.90
C LEU A 141 12.91 22.47 -11.68
N ILE A 142 13.32 22.68 -12.93
CA ILE A 142 13.67 21.60 -13.88
C ILE A 142 15.14 21.70 -14.29
N ASP A 143 15.62 22.91 -14.63
CA ASP A 143 16.92 23.05 -15.30
C ASP A 143 18.11 23.19 -14.33
N THR A 144 17.88 23.59 -13.07
CA THR A 144 18.97 24.00 -12.15
C THR A 144 19.09 23.16 -10.88
N GLY A 145 18.11 22.32 -10.55
CA GLY A 145 18.12 21.48 -9.34
C GLY A 145 18.14 22.27 -8.02
N ILE A 146 17.91 23.59 -8.05
CA ILE A 146 17.84 24.45 -6.85
C ILE A 146 16.62 24.06 -6.01
N ILE A 147 15.52 23.75 -6.69
CA ILE A 147 14.32 23.13 -6.14
C ILE A 147 13.99 21.98 -7.08
N ASP A 148 13.95 20.76 -6.57
CA ASP A 148 13.52 19.59 -7.33
C ASP A 148 12.14 19.15 -6.81
N ASN A 149 11.17 19.05 -7.72
CA ASN A 149 9.85 18.50 -7.42
C ASN A 149 9.43 17.41 -8.42
N ASP A 150 10.39 16.75 -9.07
CA ASP A 150 10.18 15.72 -10.11
C ASP A 150 9.15 14.68 -9.67
N SER A 151 9.25 14.24 -8.42
CA SER A 151 8.37 13.20 -7.87
C SER A 151 6.89 13.61 -7.91
N LYS A 152 6.58 14.90 -7.74
CA LYS A 152 5.19 15.41 -7.61
C LYS A 152 4.46 15.60 -8.94
N TRP A 153 5.18 15.69 -10.06
CA TRP A 153 4.57 15.76 -11.39
C TRP A 153 4.84 14.53 -12.27
N ARG A 154 5.66 13.58 -11.79
CA ARG A 154 5.84 12.26 -12.42
C ARG A 154 5.14 11.10 -11.73
N ASN A 155 4.72 11.26 -10.47
CA ASN A 155 4.02 10.24 -9.70
C ASN A 155 2.70 10.79 -9.14
N ALA A 156 1.89 9.89 -8.61
CA ALA A 156 0.77 10.26 -7.77
C ALA A 156 1.23 10.84 -6.43
N VAL A 157 0.36 11.63 -5.79
CA VAL A 157 0.68 12.36 -4.57
C VAL A 157 0.98 11.41 -3.41
N GLY A 158 0.07 10.46 -3.15
CA GLY A 158 0.14 9.59 -1.97
C GLY A 158 -0.02 10.38 -0.68
N GLU A 159 0.89 10.15 0.27
CA GLU A 159 0.95 10.90 1.54
C GLU A 159 -0.37 10.87 2.32
N ILE A 160 -0.96 9.67 2.40
CA ILE A 160 -2.26 9.45 3.00
C ILE A 160 -2.26 8.20 3.87
N THR A 161 -3.03 8.25 4.95
CA THR A 161 -3.33 7.11 5.81
C THR A 161 -4.79 6.74 5.57
N ALA A 162 -5.05 5.53 5.09
CA ALA A 162 -6.42 5.06 4.92
C ALA A 162 -7.10 4.94 6.29
N ASP A 163 -8.39 5.26 6.35
CA ASP A 163 -9.16 5.14 7.57
C ASP A 163 -9.60 3.69 7.81
N TYR A 164 -8.65 2.91 8.35
CA TYR A 164 -8.89 1.52 8.71
C TYR A 164 -9.93 1.41 9.83
N GLN A 165 -9.83 2.26 10.85
CA GLN A 165 -10.59 2.15 12.10
C GLN A 165 -12.08 2.47 11.94
N ASP A 166 -12.40 3.59 11.31
CA ASP A 166 -13.75 4.14 11.30
C ASP A 166 -14.51 3.88 10.01
N ILE A 167 -13.81 3.54 8.93
CA ILE A 167 -14.42 3.28 7.62
C ILE A 167 -14.22 1.83 7.19
N ILE A 168 -12.98 1.42 6.89
CA ILE A 168 -12.73 0.14 6.19
C ILE A 168 -13.14 -1.04 7.07
N PHE A 169 -12.74 -1.07 8.34
CA PHE A 169 -13.04 -2.20 9.22
C PHE A 169 -14.49 -2.22 9.70
N LYS A 170 -15.23 -1.11 9.61
CA LYS A 170 -16.65 -1.08 9.99
C LYS A 170 -17.58 -1.46 8.85
N LYS A 171 -17.22 -1.12 7.61
CA LYS A 171 -18.10 -1.26 6.44
C LYS A 171 -17.66 -2.37 5.48
N GLY A 172 -16.36 -2.64 5.38
CA GLY A 172 -15.77 -3.33 4.24
C GLY A 172 -16.00 -2.55 2.92
N PHE A 173 -15.35 -2.97 1.85
CA PHE A 173 -15.58 -2.38 0.52
C PHE A 173 -16.98 -2.71 -0.02
N GLY A 174 -17.59 -3.81 0.43
CA GLY A 174 -18.98 -4.15 0.13
C GLY A 174 -19.96 -3.14 0.73
N GLY A 175 -19.78 -2.76 2.00
CA GLY A 175 -20.59 -1.72 2.63
C GLY A 175 -20.43 -0.34 1.96
N LEU A 176 -19.19 0.03 1.63
CA LEU A 176 -18.91 1.27 0.89
C LEU A 176 -19.56 1.29 -0.50
N LYS A 177 -19.51 0.15 -1.22
CA LYS A 177 -20.20 -0.02 -2.50
C LYS A 177 -21.71 0.18 -2.36
N GLN A 178 -22.34 -0.41 -1.35
CA GLN A 178 -23.77 -0.25 -1.10
C GLN A 178 -24.15 1.19 -0.75
N GLU A 179 -23.32 1.87 0.06
CA GLU A 179 -23.53 3.29 0.38
C GLU A 179 -23.46 4.16 -0.88
N ALA A 180 -22.46 3.95 -1.73
CA ALA A 180 -22.33 4.67 -3.00
C ALA A 180 -23.51 4.40 -3.95
N LEU A 181 -23.98 3.15 -4.06
CA LEU A 181 -25.18 2.79 -4.84
C LEU A 181 -26.43 3.49 -4.31
N ALA A 182 -26.63 3.53 -2.99
CA ALA A 182 -27.77 4.21 -2.39
C ALA A 182 -27.73 5.73 -2.64
N LYS A 183 -26.55 6.36 -2.58
CA LYS A 183 -26.37 7.77 -2.95
C LYS A 183 -26.69 8.01 -4.42
N LEU A 184 -26.20 7.16 -5.30
CA LEU A 184 -26.45 7.25 -6.74
C LEU A 184 -27.95 7.20 -7.07
N GLN A 185 -28.71 6.31 -6.42
CA GLN A 185 -30.18 6.21 -6.60
C GLN A 185 -30.94 7.47 -6.19
N SER A 186 -30.36 8.31 -5.32
CA SER A 186 -30.99 9.55 -4.86
C SER A 186 -30.64 10.79 -5.70
N LEU A 187 -29.76 10.64 -6.70
CA LEU A 187 -29.26 11.74 -7.51
C LEU A 187 -29.93 11.79 -8.87
N GLU A 188 -30.34 12.99 -9.28
CA GLU A 188 -30.85 13.28 -10.62
C GLU A 188 -29.86 14.21 -11.35
N PRO A 189 -29.63 14.05 -12.67
CA PRO A 189 -28.64 14.82 -13.43
C PRO A 189 -29.14 16.23 -13.79
N THR A 190 -29.53 17.02 -12.79
CA THR A 190 -30.17 18.34 -12.96
C THR A 190 -29.21 19.52 -12.85
N SER A 191 -27.95 19.30 -12.45
CA SER A 191 -26.92 20.35 -12.32
C SER A 191 -25.52 19.77 -12.55
N ALA A 192 -24.53 20.64 -12.79
CA ALA A 192 -23.13 20.25 -12.90
C ALA A 192 -22.63 19.54 -11.62
N GLU A 193 -22.97 20.07 -10.45
CA GLU A 193 -22.64 19.45 -9.16
C GLU A 193 -23.26 18.06 -9.00
N ALA A 194 -24.51 17.88 -9.47
CA ALA A 194 -25.16 16.58 -9.43
C ALA A 194 -24.47 15.58 -10.36
N LEU A 195 -24.05 16.02 -11.56
CA LEU A 195 -23.26 15.19 -12.49
C LEU A 195 -21.92 14.77 -11.89
N GLU A 196 -21.19 15.69 -11.25
CA GLU A 196 -19.93 15.38 -10.56
C GLU A 196 -20.13 14.34 -9.44
N LYS A 197 -21.21 14.45 -8.67
CA LYS A 197 -21.56 13.46 -7.63
C LYS A 197 -21.92 12.12 -8.23
N ILE A 198 -22.68 12.09 -9.33
CA ILE A 198 -23.02 10.86 -10.05
C ILE A 198 -21.74 10.16 -10.53
N ASP A 199 -20.82 10.89 -11.17
CA ASP A 199 -19.54 10.37 -11.63
C ASP A 199 -18.67 9.87 -10.48
N PHE A 200 -18.64 10.60 -9.36
CA PHE A 200 -17.93 10.19 -8.15
C PHE A 200 -18.47 8.88 -7.57
N TYR A 201 -19.79 8.76 -7.37
CA TYR A 201 -20.36 7.54 -6.80
C TYR A 201 -20.27 6.35 -7.75
N ASN A 202 -20.40 6.56 -9.07
CA ASN A 202 -20.11 5.55 -10.07
C ASN A 202 -18.66 5.05 -9.97
N ALA A 203 -17.71 5.98 -9.87
CA ALA A 203 -16.30 5.64 -9.68
C ALA A 203 -16.05 4.87 -8.38
N ALA A 204 -16.65 5.30 -7.27
CA ALA A 204 -16.53 4.63 -5.97
C ALA A 204 -17.05 3.18 -6.01
N VAL A 205 -18.20 2.94 -6.66
CA VAL A 205 -18.74 1.59 -6.87
C VAL A 205 -17.76 0.70 -7.64
N LEU A 206 -17.18 1.21 -8.72
CA LEU A 206 -16.23 0.49 -9.56
C LEU A 206 -14.92 0.18 -8.83
N VAL A 207 -14.43 1.11 -7.99
CA VAL A 207 -13.23 0.88 -7.17
C VAL A 207 -13.47 -0.20 -6.13
N CYS A 208 -14.60 -0.14 -5.41
CA CYS A 208 -14.96 -1.18 -4.46
C CYS A 208 -15.09 -2.55 -5.15
N GLU A 209 -15.75 -2.60 -6.31
CA GLU A 209 -15.85 -3.81 -7.12
C GLU A 209 -14.46 -4.35 -7.53
N GLY A 210 -13.52 -3.47 -7.85
CA GLY A 210 -12.16 -3.83 -8.23
C GLY A 210 -11.44 -4.60 -7.12
N ILE A 211 -11.40 -4.03 -5.92
CA ILE A 211 -10.71 -4.64 -4.77
C ILE A 211 -11.38 -5.97 -4.38
N ILE A 212 -12.72 -6.02 -4.34
CA ILE A 212 -13.49 -7.25 -4.06
C ILE A 212 -13.18 -8.32 -5.11
N THR A 213 -13.15 -7.94 -6.39
CA THR A 213 -12.82 -8.87 -7.49
C THR A 213 -11.42 -9.44 -7.32
N LEU A 214 -10.44 -8.61 -6.99
CA LEU A 214 -9.06 -9.07 -6.79
C LEU A 214 -8.96 -10.08 -5.64
N ALA A 215 -9.60 -9.78 -4.50
CA ALA A 215 -9.64 -10.68 -3.35
C ALA A 215 -10.31 -12.02 -3.70
N GLY A 216 -11.44 -11.99 -4.42
CA GLY A 216 -12.11 -13.19 -4.92
C GLY A 216 -11.23 -14.05 -5.83
N ARG A 217 -10.41 -13.44 -6.69
CA ARG A 217 -9.45 -14.16 -7.54
C ARG A 217 -8.33 -14.82 -6.72
N TYR A 218 -7.86 -14.18 -5.64
CA TYR A 218 -6.92 -14.79 -4.71
C TYR A 218 -7.55 -15.95 -3.93
N ALA A 219 -8.82 -15.83 -3.56
CA ALA A 219 -9.56 -16.92 -2.94
C ALA A 219 -9.69 -18.14 -3.86
N ASP A 220 -10.03 -17.92 -5.13
CA ASP A 220 -10.08 -18.97 -6.16
C ASP A 220 -8.70 -19.63 -6.34
N LYS A 221 -7.64 -18.83 -6.41
CA LYS A 221 -6.28 -19.35 -6.61
C LYS A 221 -5.80 -20.18 -5.42
N ALA A 222 -6.05 -19.73 -4.19
CA ALA A 222 -5.69 -20.48 -3.00
C ALA A 222 -6.46 -21.81 -2.90
N ALA A 223 -7.75 -21.80 -3.26
CA ALA A 223 -8.56 -23.02 -3.31
C ALA A 223 -8.08 -24.01 -4.40
N GLU A 224 -7.68 -23.51 -5.58
CA GLU A 224 -7.08 -24.31 -6.66
C GLU A 224 -5.79 -25.00 -6.16
N LEU A 225 -4.87 -24.23 -5.55
CA LEU A 225 -3.62 -24.77 -5.02
C LEU A 225 -3.85 -25.80 -3.91
N ALA A 226 -4.87 -25.61 -3.07
CA ALA A 226 -5.22 -26.56 -2.02
C ALA A 226 -5.69 -27.93 -2.55
N GLN A 227 -6.20 -28.01 -3.79
CA GLN A 227 -6.66 -29.27 -4.38
C GLN A 227 -5.49 -30.20 -4.71
N THR A 228 -4.38 -29.65 -5.18
CA THR A 228 -3.18 -30.40 -5.59
C THR A 228 -2.09 -30.43 -4.52
N GLU A 229 -2.24 -29.67 -3.43
CA GLU A 229 -1.31 -29.68 -2.30
C GLU A 229 -1.32 -31.03 -1.56
N THR A 230 -0.13 -31.58 -1.37
CA THR A 230 0.09 -32.88 -0.72
C THR A 230 0.43 -32.74 0.76
N ASN A 231 1.05 -31.62 1.15
CA ASN A 231 1.33 -31.31 2.55
C ASN A 231 0.03 -30.92 3.27
N VAL A 232 -0.39 -31.75 4.23
CA VAL A 232 -1.65 -31.57 4.98
C VAL A 232 -1.74 -30.22 5.69
N GLN A 233 -0.62 -29.73 6.23
CA GLN A 233 -0.59 -28.45 6.94
C GLN A 233 -0.70 -27.29 5.95
N ARG A 234 0.08 -27.31 4.85
CA ARG A 234 -0.02 -26.27 3.81
C ARG A 234 -1.39 -26.25 3.15
N LYS A 235 -2.01 -27.42 2.95
CA LYS A 235 -3.38 -27.51 2.43
C LYS A 235 -4.39 -26.80 3.33
N LYS A 236 -4.29 -26.97 4.66
CA LYS A 236 -5.14 -26.26 5.62
C LYS A 236 -4.91 -24.74 5.54
N GLU A 237 -3.66 -24.29 5.43
CA GLU A 237 -3.34 -22.88 5.27
C GLU A 237 -3.93 -22.29 3.98
N LEU A 238 -3.80 -22.99 2.85
CA LEU A 238 -4.38 -22.54 1.57
C LEU A 238 -5.91 -22.46 1.61
N LEU A 239 -6.57 -23.41 2.28
CA LEU A 239 -8.02 -23.34 2.49
C LEU A 239 -8.41 -22.17 3.40
N ALA A 240 -7.64 -21.91 4.46
CA ALA A 240 -7.86 -20.74 5.32
C ALA A 240 -7.66 -19.43 4.55
N ILE A 241 -6.61 -19.32 3.73
CA ILE A 241 -6.39 -18.17 2.84
C ILE A 241 -7.58 -17.99 1.89
N ALA A 242 -8.09 -19.08 1.31
CA ALA A 242 -9.24 -19.03 0.43
C ALA A 242 -10.51 -18.51 1.13
N GLU A 243 -10.75 -18.96 2.36
CA GLU A 243 -11.87 -18.49 3.19
C GLU A 243 -11.72 -17.00 3.55
N VAL A 244 -10.55 -16.61 4.04
CA VAL A 244 -10.23 -15.22 4.39
C VAL A 244 -10.42 -14.30 3.18
N CYS A 245 -9.79 -14.61 2.04
CA CYS A 245 -9.87 -13.78 0.83
C CYS A 245 -11.27 -13.77 0.20
N ARG A 246 -12.10 -14.77 0.47
CA ARG A 246 -13.50 -14.78 0.01
C ARG A 246 -14.33 -13.75 0.78
N LYS A 247 -14.02 -13.54 2.05
CA LYS A 247 -14.76 -12.66 2.94
C LYS A 247 -14.22 -11.24 2.92
N VAL A 248 -12.91 -11.07 3.09
CA VAL A 248 -12.27 -9.75 3.15
C VAL A 248 -11.57 -9.39 1.84
N PRO A 249 -11.64 -8.11 1.41
CA PRO A 249 -12.14 -6.96 2.18
C PRO A 249 -13.58 -6.56 1.79
N GLU A 250 -14.38 -7.45 1.20
CA GLU A 250 -15.80 -7.16 0.91
C GLU A 250 -16.57 -6.88 2.20
N HIS A 251 -16.40 -7.76 3.19
CA HIS A 251 -17.01 -7.63 4.50
C HIS A 251 -16.01 -7.10 5.54
N PRO A 252 -16.50 -6.51 6.65
CA PRO A 252 -15.69 -6.25 7.83
C PRO A 252 -14.89 -7.50 8.27
N PRO A 253 -13.62 -7.35 8.71
CA PRO A 253 -12.91 -8.44 9.34
C PRO A 253 -13.57 -8.81 10.68
N GLU A 254 -13.50 -10.08 11.07
CA GLU A 254 -14.04 -10.59 12.35
C GLU A 254 -12.97 -11.26 13.23
N ASN A 255 -11.78 -11.48 12.66
CA ASN A 255 -10.63 -12.08 13.32
C ASN A 255 -9.33 -11.39 12.86
N PHE A 256 -8.22 -11.71 13.51
CA PHE A 256 -6.93 -11.06 13.31
C PHE A 256 -6.32 -11.34 11.92
N HIS A 257 -6.49 -12.55 11.39
CA HIS A 257 -5.99 -12.91 10.04
C HIS A 257 -6.75 -12.13 8.97
N GLU A 258 -8.08 -12.07 9.07
CA GLU A 258 -8.92 -11.25 8.20
C GLU A 258 -8.57 -9.77 8.28
N ALA A 259 -8.30 -9.24 9.48
CA ALA A 259 -7.89 -7.85 9.65
C ALA A 259 -6.55 -7.56 8.93
N ILE A 260 -5.54 -8.42 9.08
CA ILE A 260 -4.24 -8.25 8.41
C ILE A 260 -4.40 -8.34 6.89
N GLN A 261 -5.17 -9.32 6.39
CA GLN A 261 -5.41 -9.47 4.95
C GLN A 261 -6.20 -8.28 4.38
N THR A 262 -7.11 -7.68 5.17
CA THR A 262 -7.83 -6.44 4.79
C THR A 262 -6.89 -5.26 4.66
N VAL A 263 -5.96 -5.08 5.62
CA VAL A 263 -4.92 -4.04 5.55
C VAL A 263 -4.09 -4.22 4.28
N TRP A 264 -3.62 -5.44 4.02
CA TRP A 264 -2.81 -5.70 2.84
C TRP A 264 -3.58 -5.50 1.52
N PHE A 265 -4.83 -5.95 1.41
CA PHE A 265 -5.62 -5.70 0.19
C PHE A 265 -5.94 -4.22 -0.03
N THR A 266 -6.14 -3.45 1.05
CA THR A 266 -6.31 -2.00 0.96
C THR A 266 -5.02 -1.34 0.45
N GLN A 267 -3.88 -1.73 1.01
CA GLN A 267 -2.57 -1.24 0.59
C GLN A 267 -2.29 -1.59 -0.87
N LEU A 268 -2.47 -2.86 -1.25
CA LEU A 268 -2.28 -3.36 -2.60
C LEU A 268 -3.20 -2.65 -3.61
N GLY A 269 -4.48 -2.47 -3.27
CA GLY A 269 -5.43 -1.73 -4.09
C GLY A 269 -5.01 -0.28 -4.31
N SER A 270 -4.51 0.38 -3.26
CA SER A 270 -4.01 1.76 -3.34
C SER A 270 -2.81 1.87 -4.28
N ILE A 271 -1.83 0.96 -4.16
CA ILE A 271 -0.64 0.93 -5.03
C ILE A 271 -1.01 0.62 -6.50
N LEU A 272 -1.97 -0.29 -6.73
CA LEU A 272 -2.43 -0.63 -8.08
C LEU A 272 -3.21 0.51 -8.74
N SER A 273 -3.97 1.26 -7.94
CA SER A 273 -4.67 2.47 -8.37
C SER A 273 -3.66 3.53 -8.82
N GLU A 274 -2.63 3.77 -8.00
CA GLU A 274 -1.62 4.78 -8.26
C GLU A 274 -0.25 4.44 -7.69
N ASN A 275 0.81 4.60 -8.49
CA ASN A 275 2.20 4.47 -8.03
C ASN A 275 2.62 5.75 -7.28
N SER A 276 2.14 5.90 -6.05
CA SER A 276 2.47 7.02 -5.15
C SER A 276 3.58 6.65 -4.16
N LEU A 277 4.01 7.58 -3.31
CA LEU A 277 4.81 7.27 -2.11
C LEU A 277 3.95 7.46 -0.85
N ALA A 278 4.43 6.97 0.30
CA ALA A 278 3.84 7.27 1.61
C ALA A 278 2.34 6.91 1.73
N LEU A 279 1.98 5.71 1.27
CA LEU A 279 0.71 5.06 1.60
C LEU A 279 0.86 4.41 2.98
N ASN A 280 0.40 5.10 4.01
CA ASN A 280 0.71 4.74 5.40
C ASN A 280 -0.32 3.78 5.99
N LEU A 281 0.14 2.93 6.90
CA LEU A 281 -0.70 2.04 7.69
C LEU A 281 -1.24 2.73 8.94
N GLY A 282 -0.62 3.83 9.38
CA GLY A 282 -1.06 4.60 10.53
C GLY A 282 -0.84 3.87 11.86
N ARG A 283 -1.77 4.05 12.82
CA ARG A 283 -1.68 3.47 14.18
C ARG A 283 -2.05 2.00 14.23
N PHE A 284 -1.26 1.16 13.56
CA PHE A 284 -1.54 -0.27 13.37
C PHE A 284 -1.81 -1.00 14.69
N ASP A 285 -1.02 -0.71 15.73
CA ASP A 285 -1.21 -1.35 17.04
C ASP A 285 -2.53 -0.96 17.72
N GLN A 286 -3.23 0.10 17.31
CA GLN A 286 -4.49 0.52 17.92
C GLN A 286 -5.70 -0.10 17.20
N TYR A 287 -5.84 0.10 15.88
CA TYR A 287 -7.03 -0.38 15.17
C TYR A 287 -7.04 -1.90 14.97
N MET A 288 -5.87 -2.56 15.04
CA MET A 288 -5.76 -4.02 14.96
C MET A 288 -5.97 -4.71 16.31
N TYR A 289 -5.77 -4.00 17.42
CA TYR A 289 -5.76 -4.61 18.76
C TYR A 289 -7.07 -5.32 19.14
N PRO A 290 -8.27 -4.78 18.84
CA PRO A 290 -9.52 -5.48 19.16
C PRO A 290 -9.63 -6.87 18.54
N TYR A 291 -9.10 -7.06 17.33
CA TYR A 291 -9.11 -8.34 16.62
C TYR A 291 -8.11 -9.32 17.22
N TYR A 292 -6.89 -8.84 17.52
CA TYR A 292 -5.87 -9.65 18.19
C TYR A 292 -6.34 -10.11 19.57
N ALA A 293 -6.74 -9.17 20.42
CA ALA A 293 -7.13 -9.47 21.81
C ALA A 293 -8.36 -10.40 21.85
N GLY A 294 -9.36 -10.14 20.99
CA GLY A 294 -10.56 -10.96 20.92
C GLY A 294 -10.30 -12.40 20.48
N ASP A 295 -9.36 -12.63 19.56
CA ASP A 295 -9.01 -13.99 19.13
C ASP A 295 -8.16 -14.73 20.16
N VAL A 296 -7.24 -14.04 20.83
CA VAL A 296 -6.45 -14.63 21.92
C VAL A 296 -7.35 -15.03 23.08
N GLU A 297 -8.32 -14.19 23.47
CA GLU A 297 -9.28 -14.49 24.53
C GLU A 297 -10.12 -15.73 24.21
N LYS A 298 -10.53 -15.90 22.94
CA LYS A 298 -11.28 -17.08 22.46
C LYS A 298 -10.41 -18.32 22.25
N GLY A 299 -9.09 -18.20 22.34
CA GLY A 299 -8.15 -19.27 21.97
C GLY A 299 -8.14 -19.60 20.48
N ALA A 300 -8.61 -18.67 19.62
CA ALA A 300 -8.65 -18.84 18.17
C ALA A 300 -7.27 -18.65 17.52
N ILE A 301 -6.41 -17.84 18.14
CA ILE A 301 -5.03 -17.63 17.73
C ILE A 301 -4.10 -17.63 18.94
N THR A 302 -2.88 -18.14 18.79
CA THR A 302 -1.84 -17.99 19.80
C THR A 302 -1.03 -16.71 19.55
N PRO A 303 -0.39 -16.11 20.56
CA PRO A 303 0.50 -14.96 20.36
C PRO A 303 1.60 -15.22 19.32
N GLU A 304 2.13 -16.44 19.23
CA GLU A 304 3.15 -16.84 18.27
C GLU A 304 2.62 -16.87 16.84
N ALA A 305 1.41 -17.40 16.64
CA ALA A 305 0.75 -17.41 15.33
C ALA A 305 0.38 -15.98 14.89
N ALA A 306 -0.05 -15.13 15.82
CA ALA A 306 -0.30 -13.71 15.55
C ALA A 306 1.00 -12.99 15.14
N GLN A 307 2.11 -13.25 15.86
CA GLN A 307 3.42 -12.70 15.51
C GLN A 307 3.87 -13.14 14.11
N GLU A 308 3.63 -14.40 13.72
CA GLU A 308 3.96 -14.90 12.37
C GLU A 308 3.17 -14.15 11.28
N LEU A 309 1.89 -13.84 11.50
CA LEU A 309 1.09 -13.05 10.55
C LEU A 309 1.59 -11.60 10.42
N ILE A 310 2.01 -10.98 11.53
CA ILE A 310 2.62 -9.63 11.52
C ILE A 310 3.94 -9.66 10.75
N GLU A 311 4.79 -10.66 11.02
CA GLU A 311 6.07 -10.82 10.31
C GLU A 311 5.87 -11.08 8.81
N ALA A 312 4.85 -11.85 8.43
CA ALA A 312 4.47 -12.03 7.03
C ALA A 312 4.06 -10.71 6.38
N LEU A 313 3.23 -9.89 7.05
CA LEU A 313 2.85 -8.56 6.57
C LEU A 313 4.09 -7.65 6.38
N TRP A 314 5.08 -7.69 7.27
CA TRP A 314 6.32 -6.93 7.12
C TRP A 314 7.06 -7.25 5.81
N ILE A 315 7.09 -8.54 5.44
CA ILE A 315 7.67 -8.97 4.17
C ILE A 315 6.79 -8.48 3.00
N LYS A 316 5.46 -8.63 3.08
CA LYS A 316 4.52 -8.12 2.05
C LYS A 316 4.69 -6.63 1.77
N LEU A 317 4.80 -5.82 2.82
CA LEU A 317 5.02 -4.38 2.69
C LEU A 317 6.36 -4.05 2.01
N SER A 318 7.34 -4.95 2.12
CA SER A 318 8.66 -4.78 1.50
C SER A 318 8.72 -5.19 0.03
N GLU A 319 7.73 -5.89 -0.49
CA GLU A 319 7.67 -6.39 -1.87
C GLU A 319 7.42 -5.31 -2.92
N TRP A 320 6.80 -4.20 -2.51
CA TRP A 320 6.53 -3.09 -3.41
C TRP A 320 7.81 -2.31 -3.72
N VAL A 321 8.14 -2.26 -5.00
CA VAL A 321 9.21 -1.44 -5.54
C VAL A 321 8.60 -0.16 -6.12
N TRP A 322 8.84 0.98 -5.49
CA TRP A 322 8.42 2.27 -6.03
C TRP A 322 9.24 2.62 -7.28
N ALA A 323 8.66 2.44 -8.46
CA ALA A 323 9.37 2.63 -9.73
C ALA A 323 9.50 4.11 -10.07
N ILE A 324 10.72 4.64 -9.93
CA ILE A 324 11.08 6.05 -10.15
C ILE A 324 12.25 6.23 -11.13
N SER A 325 12.30 7.43 -11.73
CA SER A 325 13.36 7.88 -12.64
C SER A 325 14.74 7.91 -11.98
N SER A 326 15.80 7.86 -12.79
CA SER A 326 17.18 7.94 -12.30
C SER A 326 17.48 9.22 -11.51
N ASN A 327 16.89 10.36 -11.90
CA ASN A 327 17.03 11.61 -11.15
C ASN A 327 16.40 11.49 -9.76
N THR A 328 15.13 11.09 -9.70
CA THR A 328 14.40 10.90 -8.44
C THR A 328 15.08 9.88 -7.52
N ALA A 329 15.65 8.80 -8.07
CA ALA A 329 16.33 7.77 -7.30
C ALA A 329 17.55 8.30 -6.52
N LYS A 330 18.20 9.39 -6.97
CA LYS A 330 19.30 10.04 -6.22
C LYS A 330 18.83 10.69 -4.92
N PHE A 331 17.58 11.11 -4.87
CA PHE A 331 16.97 11.76 -3.69
C PHE A 331 16.18 10.76 -2.83
N PHE A 332 15.66 9.69 -3.43
CA PHE A 332 14.82 8.67 -2.78
C PHE A 332 15.41 7.26 -2.94
N ALA A 333 16.68 7.10 -2.59
CA ALA A 333 17.42 5.85 -2.78
C ALA A 333 16.90 4.69 -1.91
N GLY A 334 17.00 3.47 -2.43
CA GLY A 334 16.85 2.22 -1.67
C GLY A 334 15.48 1.55 -1.81
N TYR A 335 14.76 1.79 -2.91
CA TYR A 335 13.42 1.26 -3.18
C TYR A 335 12.39 1.57 -2.09
N ASN A 336 12.62 2.62 -1.31
CA ASN A 336 11.79 2.96 -0.17
C ASN A 336 10.46 3.56 -0.66
N SER A 337 9.35 2.94 -0.29
CA SER A 337 7.99 3.41 -0.58
C SER A 337 7.38 4.23 0.56
N PHE A 338 8.11 4.39 1.66
CA PHE A 338 7.75 5.18 2.84
C PHE A 338 6.42 4.76 3.47
N GLN A 339 6.14 3.46 3.54
CA GLN A 339 4.90 2.96 4.15
C GLN A 339 5.01 3.03 5.67
N ASN A 340 4.59 4.15 6.26
CA ASN A 340 4.76 4.37 7.69
C ASN A 340 3.74 3.55 8.51
N LEU A 341 4.25 2.91 9.56
CA LEU A 341 3.46 2.23 10.58
C LEU A 341 3.85 2.80 11.94
N THR A 342 2.89 3.38 12.64
CA THR A 342 3.08 4.02 13.94
C THR A 342 2.56 3.13 15.07
N VAL A 343 3.31 3.04 16.18
CA VAL A 343 2.88 2.38 17.42
C VAL A 343 3.12 3.25 18.66
N GLY A 344 2.46 2.90 19.77
CA GLY A 344 2.56 3.61 21.05
C GLY A 344 1.82 4.96 21.04
N GLY A 345 2.32 5.93 21.80
CA GLY A 345 1.70 7.25 21.97
C GLY A 345 0.52 7.24 22.94
N ARG A 346 -0.39 8.21 22.80
CA ARG A 346 -1.59 8.31 23.64
C ARG A 346 -2.86 7.91 22.89
N THR A 347 -3.82 7.38 23.63
CA THR A 347 -5.20 7.17 23.19
C THR A 347 -5.89 8.53 22.99
N ARG A 348 -7.04 8.55 22.30
CA ARG A 348 -7.89 9.75 22.19
C ARG A 348 -8.23 10.37 23.55
N SER A 349 -8.37 9.55 24.59
CA SER A 349 -8.64 10.02 25.96
C SER A 349 -7.40 10.54 26.70
N GLY A 350 -6.21 10.49 26.08
CA GLY A 350 -4.94 10.96 26.65
C GLY A 350 -4.23 9.96 27.55
N ARG A 351 -4.68 8.71 27.69
CA ARG A 351 -3.93 7.66 28.41
C ARG A 351 -2.86 7.06 27.50
N ASP A 352 -1.82 6.45 28.08
CA ASP A 352 -0.86 5.64 27.31
C ASP A 352 -1.60 4.60 26.45
N ALA A 353 -1.11 4.40 25.23
CA ALA A 353 -1.70 3.52 24.22
C ALA A 353 -0.90 2.24 23.99
N THR A 354 0.15 1.98 24.77
CA THR A 354 0.99 0.79 24.61
C THR A 354 0.16 -0.46 24.88
N ASN A 355 0.25 -1.43 23.98
CA ASN A 355 -0.38 -2.73 24.11
C ASN A 355 0.52 -3.84 23.55
N GLU A 356 0.07 -5.09 23.58
CA GLU A 356 0.82 -6.26 23.10
C GLU A 356 1.25 -6.11 21.63
N LEU A 357 0.40 -5.55 20.77
CA LEU A 357 0.74 -5.33 19.36
C LEU A 357 1.83 -4.28 19.19
N SER A 358 1.93 -3.28 20.07
CA SER A 358 3.04 -2.33 20.07
C SER A 358 4.38 -3.08 20.19
N TYR A 359 4.48 -4.05 21.11
CA TYR A 359 5.67 -4.89 21.27
C TYR A 359 5.87 -5.87 20.11
N MET A 360 4.80 -6.47 19.59
CA MET A 360 4.89 -7.40 18.45
C MET A 360 5.38 -6.71 17.18
N CYS A 361 5.05 -5.43 16.98
CA CYS A 361 5.56 -4.62 15.87
C CYS A 361 7.06 -4.32 16.02
N LEU A 362 7.52 -3.98 17.24
CA LEU A 362 8.96 -3.86 17.51
C LEU A 362 9.67 -5.19 17.21
N LYS A 363 9.05 -6.31 17.62
CA LYS A 363 9.60 -7.65 17.44
C LYS A 363 9.64 -8.08 15.98
N ALA A 364 8.62 -7.77 15.19
CA ALA A 364 8.59 -8.03 13.75
C ALA A 364 9.73 -7.29 13.03
N THR A 365 9.96 -6.02 13.37
CA THR A 365 11.08 -5.24 12.81
C THR A 365 12.44 -5.82 13.21
N GLU A 366 12.61 -6.25 14.47
CA GLU A 366 13.84 -6.93 14.93
C GLU A 366 14.08 -8.25 14.18
N ASN A 367 13.02 -9.01 13.96
CA ASN A 367 13.08 -10.38 13.43
C ASN A 367 13.22 -10.39 11.90
N VAL A 368 12.41 -9.62 11.18
CA VAL A 368 12.34 -9.64 9.71
C VAL A 368 13.45 -8.79 9.08
N LYS A 369 13.83 -7.67 9.70
CA LYS A 369 14.93 -6.79 9.23
C LYS A 369 14.83 -6.39 7.75
N THR A 370 13.61 -6.23 7.26
CA THR A 370 13.35 -5.63 5.95
C THR A 370 13.29 -4.11 6.06
N HIS A 371 13.34 -3.43 4.92
CA HIS A 371 13.34 -1.96 4.85
C HIS A 371 11.96 -1.32 5.00
N GLN A 372 10.87 -2.12 4.94
CA GLN A 372 9.50 -1.69 5.21
C GLN A 372 8.85 -2.60 6.27
N PRO A 373 7.79 -2.13 6.94
CA PRO A 373 7.31 -0.74 6.98
C PRO A 373 8.31 0.20 7.65
N GLY A 374 8.17 1.50 7.38
CA GLY A 374 8.82 2.53 8.17
C GLY A 374 8.20 2.55 9.57
N LEU A 375 8.83 1.88 10.54
CA LEU A 375 8.31 1.78 11.90
C LEU A 375 8.60 3.06 12.69
N SER A 376 7.55 3.76 13.09
CA SER A 376 7.57 4.90 13.99
C SER A 376 7.03 4.53 15.37
N VAL A 377 7.63 5.08 16.42
CA VAL A 377 7.14 4.98 17.79
C VAL A 377 6.85 6.37 18.34
N ARG A 378 5.67 6.54 18.93
CA ARG A 378 5.31 7.75 19.66
C ARG A 378 5.63 7.56 21.14
N ILE A 379 6.43 8.45 21.73
CA ILE A 379 6.80 8.41 23.14
C ILE A 379 6.33 9.66 23.89
N HIS A 380 5.94 9.49 25.14
CA HIS A 380 5.52 10.57 26.03
C HIS A 380 6.04 10.34 27.46
N PRO A 381 5.94 11.34 28.36
CA PRO A 381 6.47 11.21 29.73
C PRO A 381 5.92 10.03 30.53
N ASP A 382 4.66 9.67 30.31
CA ASP A 382 4.01 8.53 30.99
C ASP A 382 4.21 7.17 30.27
N SER A 383 5.06 7.09 29.24
CA SER A 383 5.24 5.84 28.49
C SER A 383 5.87 4.76 29.40
N PRO A 384 5.38 3.51 29.37
CA PRO A 384 5.90 2.45 30.23
C PRO A 384 7.40 2.25 30.06
N GLU A 385 8.11 2.10 31.19
CA GLU A 385 9.56 1.87 31.17
C GLU A 385 9.93 0.65 30.32
N GLU A 386 9.15 -0.43 30.40
CA GLU A 386 9.38 -1.64 29.60
C GLU A 386 9.26 -1.39 28.09
N PHE A 387 8.35 -0.51 27.67
CA PHE A 387 8.21 -0.10 26.28
C PHE A 387 9.40 0.73 25.82
N LEU A 388 9.84 1.69 26.61
CA LEU A 388 11.05 2.48 26.34
C LEU A 388 12.29 1.59 26.21
N LEU A 389 12.44 0.60 27.11
CA LEU A 389 13.52 -0.38 27.03
C LEU A 389 13.39 -1.27 25.78
N ALA A 390 12.18 -1.64 25.37
CA ALA A 390 11.96 -2.39 24.12
C ALA A 390 12.36 -1.59 22.88
N VAL A 391 12.03 -0.30 22.84
CA VAL A 391 12.48 0.62 21.79
C VAL A 391 14.01 0.70 21.76
N CYS A 392 14.67 0.89 22.91
CA CYS A 392 16.13 0.90 23.00
C CYS A 392 16.76 -0.43 22.54
N ARG A 393 16.13 -1.57 22.84
CA ARG A 393 16.59 -2.88 22.34
C ARG A 393 16.51 -2.96 20.82
N LEU A 394 15.43 -2.47 20.20
CA LEU A 394 15.32 -2.44 18.74
C LEU A 394 16.37 -1.51 18.11
N ILE A 395 16.58 -0.31 18.66
CA ILE A 395 17.63 0.61 18.18
C ILE A 395 19.00 -0.06 18.19
N ARG A 396 19.30 -0.83 19.25
CA ARG A 396 20.57 -1.57 19.38
C ARG A 396 20.77 -2.62 18.26
N VAL A 397 19.71 -3.10 17.61
CA VAL A 397 19.82 -4.04 16.47
C VAL A 397 20.52 -3.40 15.27
N GLY A 398 20.46 -2.06 15.13
CA GLY A 398 21.19 -1.32 14.11
C GLY A 398 20.55 -1.34 12.72
N THR A 399 19.22 -1.54 12.63
CA THR A 399 18.48 -1.47 11.36
C THR A 399 18.09 -0.05 10.95
N GLY A 400 18.32 0.94 11.81
CA GLY A 400 17.83 2.32 11.63
C GLY A 400 16.42 2.56 12.17
N PHE A 401 15.74 1.52 12.65
CA PHE A 401 14.41 1.60 13.25
C PHE A 401 14.44 1.51 14.79
N PRO A 402 13.40 2.01 15.47
CA PRO A 402 12.29 2.79 14.93
C PRO A 402 12.63 4.29 14.85
N ALA A 403 11.84 5.05 14.10
CA ALA A 403 11.83 6.52 14.21
C ALA A 403 11.11 6.90 15.51
N VAL A 404 11.76 7.67 16.38
CA VAL A 404 11.23 8.01 17.72
C VAL A 404 10.67 9.43 17.70
N HIS A 405 9.37 9.56 17.93
CA HIS A 405 8.65 10.83 17.85
C HIS A 405 8.15 11.28 19.22
N ASN A 406 8.31 12.57 19.52
CA ASN A 406 7.77 13.17 20.73
C ASN A 406 6.26 13.43 20.57
N ASP A 407 5.45 12.68 21.32
CA ASP A 407 4.00 12.70 21.20
C ASP A 407 3.38 14.07 21.50
N SER A 408 3.95 14.80 22.47
CA SER A 408 3.45 16.11 22.87
C SER A 408 3.66 17.16 21.78
N VAL A 409 4.77 17.07 21.05
CA VAL A 409 5.09 17.96 19.94
C VAL A 409 4.19 17.65 18.74
N GLY A 410 4.07 16.37 18.36
CA GLY A 410 3.18 15.97 17.25
C GLY A 410 1.72 16.38 17.50
N SER A 411 1.22 16.15 18.72
CA SER A 411 -0.13 16.59 19.10
C SER A 411 -0.28 18.11 19.05
N ALA A 412 0.73 18.87 19.52
CA ALA A 412 0.70 20.33 19.49
C ALA A 412 0.73 20.89 18.06
N MET A 413 1.45 20.26 17.13
CA MET A 413 1.47 20.65 15.71
C MET A 413 0.08 20.53 15.10
N LEU A 414 -0.64 19.42 15.34
CA LEU A 414 -1.98 19.23 14.78
C LEU A 414 -3.03 20.11 15.44
N LEU A 415 -2.90 20.41 16.74
CA LEU A 415 -3.71 21.43 17.40
C LEU A 415 -3.51 22.81 16.76
N ALA A 416 -2.27 23.15 16.39
CA ALA A 416 -1.97 24.42 15.72
C ALA A 416 -2.58 24.50 14.31
N GLU A 417 -2.69 23.36 13.61
CA GLU A 417 -3.40 23.22 12.34
C GLU A 417 -4.95 23.22 12.50
N GLY A 418 -5.45 23.28 13.73
CA GLY A 418 -6.88 23.40 14.02
C GLY A 418 -7.64 22.07 14.16
N LEU A 419 -6.94 20.94 14.29
CA LEU A 419 -7.59 19.66 14.60
C LEU A 419 -8.17 19.64 16.02
N SER A 420 -9.15 18.78 16.25
CA SER A 420 -9.72 18.59 17.59
C SER A 420 -8.67 18.02 18.55
N PRO A 421 -8.75 18.28 19.87
CA PRO A 421 -7.81 17.69 20.83
C PRO A 421 -7.78 16.17 20.84
N GLU A 422 -8.86 15.50 20.43
CA GLU A 422 -8.90 14.05 20.35
C GLU A 422 -8.18 13.54 19.10
N ASP A 423 -8.43 14.15 17.94
CA ASP A 423 -7.78 13.77 16.68
C ASP A 423 -6.29 14.12 16.69
N ALA A 424 -5.94 15.26 17.28
CA ALA A 424 -4.55 15.65 17.48
C ALA A 424 -3.78 14.66 18.37
N ARG A 425 -4.44 13.95 19.31
CA ARG A 425 -3.82 12.85 20.07
C ARG A 425 -3.81 11.53 19.29
N ASP A 426 -4.64 11.39 18.27
CA ASP A 426 -4.79 10.14 17.51
C ASP A 426 -3.91 10.07 16.26
N TRP A 427 -2.91 10.93 16.20
CA TRP A 427 -2.08 11.13 15.02
C TRP A 427 -1.15 9.96 14.70
N ASN A 428 -0.73 9.88 13.45
CA ASN A 428 0.30 8.96 12.98
C ASN A 428 1.27 9.70 12.07
N ASN A 429 2.44 9.11 11.84
CA ASN A 429 3.44 9.66 10.95
C ASN A 429 3.07 9.38 9.48
N CYS A 430 3.46 10.30 8.59
CA CYS A 430 3.26 10.16 7.15
C CYS A 430 4.61 10.06 6.45
N GLY A 431 4.88 8.92 5.82
CA GLY A 431 6.14 8.68 5.14
C GLY A 431 7.33 8.67 6.09
N CYS A 432 8.11 9.74 6.06
CA CYS A 432 9.37 9.87 6.78
C CYS A 432 9.18 10.23 8.27
N VAL A 433 8.45 11.29 8.61
CA VAL A 433 8.39 11.86 9.97
C VAL A 433 7.06 12.44 10.38
#